data_AF-A0A7D6ZI11-F1
#
_entry.id   AF-A0A7D6ZI11-F1
#
_cell.length_a   1.000
_cell.length_b   1.000
_cell.length_c   1.000
_cell.angle_alpha   90.00
_cell.angle_beta   90.00
_cell.angle_gamma   90.00
#
_symmetry.space_group_name_H-M   'P 1'
#
loop_
_entity.id
_entity.type
_entity.pdbx_description
1 polymer ?
#
loop_
_entity_poly.entity_id
_entity_poly.type
_entity_poly.pdbx_seq_one_letter_code
_entity_poly.pdbx_strand_id
1 'polypeptide(L)'
;MTDLAARAEVVKLARELHTSVEELAFLLDGDASAIRRVRRGMHHALDARHRPMFDRVAKVSALVPNSLAVAIATRFYGPMLCGMIATSLSPERAAALIGHVDVNFLAEVSVHVDADAAGPIVREFDSAVLIPVMREMMARKDYVTLARFLVAATDQQLLDVIPHIDTGEDLLMVAFNAELDTVADRFEVVLAGLPDPLIREIVQAMHTHDRFAEA
;
A
#
# COMPACT_ATOMS: atom_id res chain seq x y z
N MET A 1 -22.89 4.16 21.74
CA MET A 1 -22.55 2.98 20.91
C MET A 1 -21.28 3.36 20.18
N THR A 2 -20.14 2.78 20.55
CA THR A 2 -18.87 3.03 19.85
C THR A 2 -19.04 2.63 18.40
N ASP A 3 -18.84 3.58 17.50
CA ASP A 3 -18.84 3.31 16.06
C ASP A 3 -17.72 2.31 15.76
N LEU A 4 -18.08 1.19 15.12
CA LEU A 4 -17.13 0.14 14.75
C LEU A 4 -16.01 0.71 13.87
N ALA A 5 -16.34 1.72 13.05
CA ALA A 5 -15.37 2.43 12.22
C ALA A 5 -14.39 3.26 13.07
N ALA A 6 -14.85 3.94 14.11
CA ALA A 6 -13.98 4.70 15.01
C ALA A 6 -13.02 3.76 15.76
N ARG A 7 -13.52 2.63 16.27
CA ARG A 7 -12.68 1.60 16.91
C ARG A 7 -11.64 1.04 15.95
N ALA A 8 -12.00 0.77 14.69
CA ALA A 8 -11.05 0.31 13.68
C ALA A 8 -9.92 1.32 13.43
N GLU A 9 -10.25 2.62 13.31
CA GLU A 9 -9.24 3.66 13.11
C GLU A 9 -8.34 3.87 14.34
N VAL A 10 -8.87 3.72 15.56
CA VAL A 10 -8.06 3.75 16.79
C VAL A 10 -7.09 2.57 16.85
N VAL A 11 -7.54 1.35 16.49
CA VAL A 11 -6.64 0.18 16.42
C VAL A 11 -5.50 0.40 15.42
N LYS A 12 -5.80 0.97 14.25
CA LYS A 12 -4.78 1.30 13.24
C LYS A 12 -3.80 2.35 13.78
N LEU A 13 -4.31 3.43 14.38
CA LEU A 13 -3.48 4.49 14.93
C LEU A 13 -2.59 3.99 16.08
N ALA A 14 -3.12 3.13 16.96
CA ALA A 14 -2.36 2.51 18.04
C ALA A 14 -1.16 1.70 17.51
N ARG A 15 -1.39 0.94 16.42
CA ARG A 15 -0.33 0.18 15.73
C ARG A 15 0.74 1.10 15.14
N GLU A 16 0.34 2.18 14.47
CA GLU A 16 1.26 3.15 13.87
C GLU A 16 2.09 3.90 14.93
N LEU A 17 1.49 4.23 16.08
CA LEU A 17 2.16 4.93 17.18
C LEU A 17 2.90 3.99 18.16
N HIS A 18 2.86 2.68 17.92
CA HIS A 18 3.41 1.66 18.81
C HIS A 18 2.91 1.79 20.26
N THR A 19 1.60 2.03 20.41
CA THR A 19 0.90 2.25 21.70
C THR A 19 -0.31 1.31 21.79
N SER A 20 -0.97 1.28 22.94
CA SER A 20 -2.17 0.46 23.17
C SER A 20 -3.46 1.18 22.75
N VAL A 21 -4.52 0.41 22.48
CA VAL A 21 -5.85 0.98 22.17
C VAL A 21 -6.42 1.71 23.38
N GLU A 22 -6.11 1.22 24.59
CA GLU A 22 -6.53 1.78 25.87
C GLU A 22 -5.98 3.20 26.08
N GLU A 23 -4.73 3.45 25.68
CA GLU A 23 -4.11 4.78 25.73
C GLU A 23 -4.79 5.76 24.76
N LEU A 24 -5.39 5.26 23.69
CA LEU A 24 -6.13 6.04 22.69
C LEU A 24 -7.65 5.95 22.87
N ALA A 25 -8.14 5.40 23.99
CA ALA A 25 -9.58 5.17 24.20
C ALA A 25 -10.41 6.46 24.15
N PHE A 26 -9.83 7.62 24.46
CA PHE A 26 -10.47 8.93 24.36
C PHE A 26 -10.88 9.31 22.93
N LEU A 27 -10.34 8.64 21.90
CA LEU A 27 -10.70 8.84 20.50
C LEU A 27 -11.91 7.99 20.07
N LEU A 28 -12.34 7.00 20.86
CA LEU A 28 -13.41 6.05 20.47
C LEU A 28 -14.79 6.71 20.30
N ASP A 29 -15.01 7.85 20.95
CA ASP A 29 -16.23 8.65 20.81
C ASP A 29 -16.13 9.69 19.67
N GLY A 30 -15.00 9.73 18.97
CA GLY A 30 -14.73 10.66 17.87
C GLY A 30 -15.28 10.18 16.51
N ASP A 31 -15.32 11.11 15.56
CA ASP A 31 -15.61 10.80 14.16
C ASP A 31 -14.47 9.97 13.54
N ALA A 32 -14.79 8.77 13.06
CA ALA A 32 -13.84 7.87 12.41
C ALA A 32 -13.10 8.56 11.24
N SER A 33 -13.79 9.43 10.49
CA SER A 33 -13.17 10.16 9.37
C SER A 33 -12.13 11.17 9.86
N ALA A 34 -12.35 11.78 11.02
CA ALA A 34 -11.40 12.72 11.63
C ALA A 34 -10.17 11.99 12.18
N ILE A 35 -10.35 10.86 12.85
CA ILE A 35 -9.25 10.03 13.36
C ILE A 35 -8.38 9.55 12.19
N ARG A 36 -9.01 9.09 11.11
CA ARG A 36 -8.33 8.71 9.87
C ARG A 36 -7.52 9.87 9.26
N ARG A 37 -8.09 11.08 9.21
CA ARG A 37 -7.36 12.28 8.73
C ARG A 37 -6.14 12.57 9.58
N VAL A 38 -6.24 12.47 10.91
CA VAL A 38 -5.09 12.65 11.80
C VAL A 38 -4.02 11.60 11.49
N ARG A 39 -4.40 10.33 11.48
CA ARG A 39 -3.49 9.20 11.21
C ARG A 39 -2.71 9.40 9.90
N ARG A 40 -3.41 9.68 8.79
CA ARG A 40 -2.76 9.98 7.50
C ARG A 40 -1.89 11.24 7.56
N GLY A 41 -2.37 12.29 8.24
CA GLY A 41 -1.65 13.54 8.38
C GLY A 41 -0.34 13.44 9.18
N MET A 42 -0.24 12.49 10.12
CA MET A 42 0.96 12.32 10.95
C MET A 42 2.18 11.88 10.11
N HIS A 43 2.01 10.88 9.24
CA HIS A 43 3.07 10.46 8.32
C HIS A 43 3.49 11.61 7.42
N HIS A 44 2.50 12.29 6.82
CA HIS A 44 2.72 13.42 5.94
C HIS A 44 3.47 14.58 6.63
N ALA A 45 3.16 14.86 7.90
CA ALA A 45 3.79 15.92 8.68
C ALA A 45 5.24 15.57 9.09
N LEU A 46 5.52 14.31 9.41
CA LEU A 46 6.87 13.84 9.75
C LEU A 46 7.82 13.88 8.55
N ASP A 47 7.27 13.62 7.35
CA ASP A 47 8.01 13.66 6.09
C ASP A 47 8.16 15.08 5.54
N ALA A 48 7.18 15.97 5.78
CA ALA A 48 7.16 17.33 5.24
C ALA A 48 8.45 18.11 5.51
N ARG A 49 9.06 17.95 6.69
CA ARG A 49 10.32 18.63 7.05
C ARG A 49 11.52 18.22 6.18
N HIS A 50 11.51 16.99 5.66
CA HIS A 50 12.59 16.44 4.84
C HIS A 50 12.27 16.48 3.34
N ARG A 51 11.03 16.81 2.96
CA ARG A 51 10.60 16.86 1.56
C ARG A 51 11.54 17.66 0.64
N PRO A 52 12.03 18.86 1.01
CA PRO A 52 12.97 19.59 0.15
C PRO A 52 14.32 18.89 -0.06
N MET A 53 14.74 18.00 0.85
CA MET A 53 15.93 17.17 0.68
C MET A 53 15.62 16.01 -0.27
N PHE A 54 14.50 15.31 -0.09
CA PHE A 54 14.09 14.21 -0.96
C PHE A 54 13.89 14.66 -2.41
N ASP A 55 13.27 15.83 -2.64
CA ASP A 55 13.13 16.42 -3.96
C ASP A 55 14.48 16.75 -4.61
N ARG A 56 15.48 17.16 -3.81
CA ARG A 56 16.85 17.37 -4.31
C ARG A 56 17.52 16.06 -4.69
N VAL A 57 17.39 15.02 -3.86
CA VAL A 57 17.94 13.69 -4.17
C VAL A 57 17.30 13.12 -5.43
N ALA A 58 15.96 13.22 -5.55
CA ALA A 58 15.22 12.81 -6.74
C ALA A 58 15.73 13.51 -8.01
N LYS A 59 15.91 14.85 -7.96
CA LYS A 59 16.45 15.63 -9.09
C LYS A 59 17.87 15.24 -9.45
N VAL A 60 18.75 15.09 -8.45
CA VAL A 60 20.15 14.69 -8.67
C VAL A 60 20.24 13.26 -9.21
N SER A 61 19.31 12.38 -8.82
CA SER A 61 19.28 11.01 -9.34
C SER A 61 19.23 10.97 -10.86
N ALA A 62 18.56 11.93 -11.51
CA ALA A 62 18.43 12.00 -12.96
C ALA A 62 19.74 12.36 -13.68
N LEU A 63 20.77 12.80 -12.95
CA LEU A 63 22.08 13.18 -13.51
C LEU A 63 23.05 11.99 -13.63
N VAL A 64 22.67 10.82 -13.10
CA VAL A 64 23.51 9.62 -13.14
C VAL A 64 22.79 8.47 -13.87
N PRO A 65 23.54 7.50 -14.45
CA PRO A 65 22.95 6.32 -15.07
C PRO A 65 22.02 5.54 -14.13
N ASN A 66 20.95 4.97 -14.66
CA ASN A 66 19.90 4.31 -13.86
C ASN A 66 20.45 3.19 -12.96
N SER A 67 21.30 2.32 -13.51
CA SER A 67 21.93 1.23 -12.75
C SER A 67 22.79 1.75 -11.60
N LEU A 68 23.49 2.86 -11.78
CA LEU A 68 24.28 3.49 -10.71
C LEU A 68 23.39 4.13 -9.66
N ALA A 69 22.32 4.83 -10.07
CA ALA A 69 21.34 5.39 -9.15
C ALA A 69 20.72 4.32 -8.26
N VAL A 70 20.29 3.20 -8.85
CA VAL A 70 19.73 2.06 -8.11
C VAL A 70 20.77 1.42 -7.21
N ALA A 71 22.00 1.19 -7.68
CA ALA A 71 23.06 0.62 -6.85
C ALA A 71 23.39 1.49 -5.63
N ILE A 72 23.39 2.82 -5.78
CA ILE A 72 23.58 3.75 -4.66
C ILE A 72 22.39 3.66 -3.70
N ALA A 73 21.16 3.69 -4.24
CA ALA A 73 19.94 3.67 -3.44
C ALA A 73 19.82 2.39 -2.61
N THR A 74 19.99 1.22 -3.24
CA THR A 74 19.88 -0.08 -2.55
C THR A 74 21.01 -0.31 -1.57
N ARG A 75 22.23 0.18 -1.85
CA ARG A 75 23.39 -0.04 -0.99
C ARG A 75 23.47 0.89 0.22
N PHE A 76 23.09 2.16 0.07
CA PHE A 76 23.33 3.21 1.05
C PHE A 76 22.08 3.77 1.72
N TYR A 77 20.92 3.78 1.04
CA TYR A 77 19.70 4.35 1.59
C TYR A 77 18.81 3.29 2.24
N GLY A 78 18.76 2.10 1.65
CA GLY A 78 17.87 1.02 2.10
C GLY A 78 16.39 1.31 1.81
N PRO A 79 15.50 0.35 2.11
CA PRO A 79 14.11 0.41 1.64
C PRO A 79 13.32 1.61 2.17
N MET A 80 13.49 1.94 3.45
CA MET A 80 12.75 3.03 4.11
C MET A 80 13.01 4.40 3.45
N LEU A 81 14.28 4.78 3.31
CA LEU A 81 14.62 6.07 2.69
C LEU A 81 14.24 6.08 1.20
N CYS A 82 14.39 4.96 0.50
CA CYS A 82 13.94 4.84 -0.88
C CYS A 82 12.42 5.04 -1.01
N GLY A 83 11.61 4.48 -0.10
CA GLY A 83 10.15 4.66 -0.10
C GLY A 83 9.74 6.11 0.14
N MET A 84 10.39 6.79 1.10
CA MET A 84 10.17 8.21 1.35
C MET A 84 10.54 9.09 0.14
N ILE A 85 11.63 8.75 -0.56
CA ILE A 85 12.08 9.48 -1.76
C ILE A 85 11.22 9.17 -2.99
N ALA A 86 10.63 7.98 -3.08
CA ALA A 86 9.93 7.51 -4.28
C ALA A 86 8.86 8.51 -4.73
N THR A 87 8.06 9.04 -3.81
CA THR A 87 6.98 10.01 -4.14
C THR A 87 7.48 11.41 -4.56
N SER A 88 8.79 11.68 -4.44
CA SER A 88 9.44 12.88 -4.96
C SER A 88 10.01 12.71 -6.38
N LEU A 89 10.03 11.49 -6.91
CA LEU A 89 10.45 11.23 -8.28
C LEU A 89 9.38 11.72 -9.26
N SER A 90 9.80 12.16 -10.45
CA SER A 90 8.85 12.30 -11.55
C SER A 90 8.41 10.91 -12.02
N PRO A 91 7.21 10.76 -12.60
CA PRO A 91 6.72 9.49 -13.14
C PRO A 91 7.73 8.84 -14.11
N GLU A 92 8.30 9.64 -15.01
CA GLU A 92 9.28 9.18 -16.00
C GLU A 92 10.58 8.70 -15.33
N ARG A 93 11.02 9.38 -14.27
CA ARG A 93 12.23 8.96 -13.54
C ARG A 93 11.99 7.66 -12.81
N ALA A 94 10.83 7.51 -12.18
CA ALA A 94 10.48 6.27 -11.49
C ALA A 94 10.39 5.09 -12.47
N ALA A 95 9.71 5.27 -13.60
CA ALA A 95 9.63 4.26 -14.67
C ALA A 95 11.02 3.88 -15.21
N ALA A 96 11.93 4.86 -15.38
CA ALA A 96 13.29 4.60 -15.82
C ALA A 96 14.13 3.81 -14.80
N LEU A 97 13.82 3.89 -13.50
CA LEU A 97 14.56 3.20 -12.44
C LEU A 97 13.99 1.82 -12.13
N ILE A 98 12.67 1.66 -12.19
CA ILE A 98 11.96 0.52 -11.57
C ILE A 98 12.44 -0.84 -12.10
N GLY A 99 12.70 -0.95 -13.41
CA GLY A 99 13.18 -2.18 -14.05
C GLY A 99 14.62 -2.57 -13.69
N HIS A 100 15.36 -1.72 -12.98
CA HIS A 100 16.69 -2.03 -12.47
C HIS A 100 16.70 -2.44 -11.00
N VAL A 101 15.57 -2.35 -10.30
CA VAL A 101 15.45 -2.65 -8.87
C VAL A 101 15.00 -4.10 -8.70
N ASP A 102 15.61 -4.81 -7.75
CA ASP A 102 15.20 -6.18 -7.42
C ASP A 102 13.78 -6.22 -6.83
N VAL A 103 13.01 -7.25 -7.19
CA VAL A 103 11.61 -7.41 -6.75
C VAL A 103 11.49 -7.48 -5.23
N ASN A 104 12.43 -8.14 -4.53
CA ASN A 104 12.41 -8.22 -3.08
C ASN A 104 12.59 -6.84 -2.45
N PHE A 105 13.53 -6.06 -3.00
CA PHE A 105 13.77 -4.70 -2.54
C PHE A 105 12.57 -3.80 -2.84
N LEU A 106 11.92 -3.95 -4.00
CA LEU A 106 10.68 -3.22 -4.31
C LEU A 106 9.56 -3.52 -3.31
N ALA A 107 9.37 -4.80 -2.95
CA ALA A 107 8.39 -5.17 -1.92
C ALA A 107 8.69 -4.51 -0.56
N GLU A 108 9.96 -4.43 -0.16
CA GLU A 108 10.37 -3.74 1.07
C GLU A 108 10.18 -2.22 0.98
N VAL A 109 10.47 -1.61 -0.17
CA VAL A 109 10.28 -0.18 -0.41
C VAL A 109 8.80 0.17 -0.32
N SER A 110 7.92 -0.64 -0.91
CA SER A 110 6.47 -0.41 -0.96
C SER A 110 5.85 -0.15 0.41
N VAL A 111 6.33 -0.80 1.48
CA VAL A 111 5.85 -0.60 2.86
C VAL A 111 5.95 0.86 3.29
N HIS A 112 7.00 1.54 2.84
CA HIS A 112 7.36 2.90 3.21
C HIS A 112 6.93 3.98 2.21
N VAL A 113 6.29 3.58 1.11
CA VAL A 113 5.75 4.51 0.12
C VAL A 113 4.40 5.01 0.59
N ASP A 114 4.17 6.32 0.46
CA ASP A 114 2.82 6.87 0.53
C ASP A 114 2.06 6.55 -0.75
N ALA A 115 1.16 5.57 -0.68
CA ALA A 115 0.38 5.09 -1.82
C ALA A 115 -0.57 6.17 -2.39
N ASP A 116 -1.09 7.08 -1.56
CA ASP A 116 -1.96 8.17 -2.01
C ASP A 116 -1.18 9.11 -2.94
N ALA A 117 0.05 9.44 -2.57
CA ALA A 117 0.95 10.29 -3.36
C ALA A 117 1.62 9.56 -4.54
N ALA A 118 1.75 8.24 -4.48
CA ALA A 118 2.46 7.45 -5.49
C ALA A 118 1.66 7.19 -6.77
N GLY A 119 0.35 7.51 -6.80
CA GLY A 119 -0.52 7.27 -7.95
C GLY A 119 0.08 7.65 -9.32
N PRO A 120 0.60 8.87 -9.53
CA PRO A 120 1.22 9.25 -10.80
C PRO A 120 2.38 8.35 -11.24
N ILE A 121 3.16 7.82 -10.30
CA ILE A 121 4.30 6.93 -10.58
C ILE A 121 3.80 5.51 -10.88
N VAL A 122 2.90 4.99 -10.05
CA VAL A 122 2.37 3.62 -10.18
C VAL A 122 1.69 3.43 -11.54
N ARG A 123 1.03 4.46 -12.07
CA ARG A 123 0.37 4.44 -13.39
C ARG A 123 1.33 4.25 -14.57
N GLU A 124 2.61 4.57 -14.42
CA GLU A 124 3.61 4.37 -15.47
C GLU A 124 4.15 2.93 -15.51
N PHE A 125 3.84 2.12 -14.48
CA PHE A 125 4.35 0.76 -14.39
C PHE A 125 3.46 -0.20 -15.17
N ASP A 126 4.10 -1.09 -15.94
CA ASP A 126 3.44 -2.16 -16.66
C ASP A 126 3.33 -3.43 -15.79
N SER A 127 2.63 -4.43 -16.33
CA SER A 127 2.39 -5.70 -15.65
C SER A 127 3.69 -6.49 -15.44
N ALA A 128 4.76 -6.24 -16.20
CA ALA A 128 6.05 -6.90 -16.01
C ALA A 128 6.75 -6.48 -14.71
N VAL A 129 6.41 -5.30 -14.18
CA VAL A 129 6.85 -4.83 -12.86
C VAL A 129 5.80 -5.14 -11.79
N LEU A 130 4.53 -4.83 -12.05
CA LEU A 130 3.47 -4.91 -11.04
C LEU A 130 3.20 -6.35 -10.57
N ILE A 131 3.14 -7.32 -11.50
CA ILE A 131 2.80 -8.71 -11.15
C ILE A 131 3.87 -9.33 -10.24
N PRO A 132 5.18 -9.27 -10.55
CA PRO A 132 6.20 -9.83 -9.66
C PRO A 132 6.21 -9.19 -8.27
N VAL A 133 6.08 -7.87 -8.18
CA VAL A 133 6.06 -7.16 -6.89
C VAL A 133 4.83 -7.52 -6.08
N MET A 134 3.64 -7.55 -6.70
CA MET A 134 2.41 -7.99 -6.04
C MET A 134 2.56 -9.41 -5.49
N ARG A 135 3.08 -10.34 -6.30
CA ARG A 135 3.28 -11.74 -5.90
C ARG A 135 4.24 -11.86 -4.73
N GLU A 136 5.33 -11.10 -4.74
CA GLU A 136 6.29 -11.07 -3.64
C GLU A 136 5.64 -10.54 -2.35
N MET A 137 4.84 -9.48 -2.44
CA MET A 137 4.10 -8.95 -1.29
C MET A 137 3.05 -9.94 -0.76
N MET A 138 2.36 -10.67 -1.64
CA MET A 138 1.43 -11.73 -1.24
C MET A 138 2.14 -12.88 -0.54
N ALA A 139 3.28 -13.33 -1.07
CA ALA A 139 4.10 -14.37 -0.44
C ALA A 139 4.56 -13.98 0.97
N ARG A 140 4.81 -12.68 1.19
CA ARG A 140 5.14 -12.09 2.51
C ARG A 140 3.91 -11.86 3.40
N LYS A 141 2.69 -12.11 2.90
CA LYS A 141 1.42 -11.78 3.55
C LYS A 141 1.28 -10.30 3.90
N ASP A 142 1.90 -9.43 3.10
CA ASP A 142 1.85 -7.98 3.28
C ASP A 142 0.55 -7.39 2.70
N TYR A 143 -0.57 -7.84 3.26
CA TYR A 143 -1.91 -7.48 2.81
C TYR A 143 -2.23 -6.02 3.09
N VAL A 144 -1.64 -5.43 4.13
CA VAL A 144 -1.83 -4.02 4.48
C VAL A 144 -1.24 -3.13 3.39
N THR A 145 -0.01 -3.41 2.95
CA THR A 145 0.63 -2.59 1.91
C THR A 145 -0.07 -2.79 0.57
N LEU A 146 -0.44 -4.03 0.20
CA LEU A 146 -1.24 -4.31 -1.00
C LEU A 146 -2.56 -3.53 -1.02
N ALA A 147 -3.29 -3.54 0.11
CA ALA A 147 -4.54 -2.82 0.24
C ALA A 147 -4.37 -1.30 0.05
N ARG A 148 -3.27 -0.71 0.55
CA ARG A 148 -2.95 0.70 0.36
C ARG A 148 -2.72 1.05 -1.11
N PHE A 149 -2.17 0.15 -1.93
CA PHE A 149 -1.91 0.43 -3.35
C PHE A 149 -3.14 0.33 -4.26
N LEU A 150 -4.30 -0.15 -3.76
CA LEU A 150 -5.55 -0.20 -4.53
C LEU A 150 -6.01 1.20 -5.00
N VAL A 151 -5.73 2.25 -4.22
CA VAL A 151 -6.05 3.63 -4.63
C VAL A 151 -5.12 4.14 -5.73
N ALA A 152 -3.87 3.69 -5.75
CA ALA A 152 -2.83 4.17 -6.65
C ALA A 152 -2.91 3.57 -8.06
N ALA A 153 -3.24 2.28 -8.15
CA ALA A 153 -3.34 1.53 -9.40
C ALA A 153 -4.47 2.02 -10.31
N THR A 154 -4.36 1.86 -11.62
CA THR A 154 -5.52 2.05 -12.53
C THR A 154 -6.44 0.83 -12.50
N ASP A 155 -7.68 0.99 -12.98
CA ASP A 155 -8.60 -0.14 -13.12
C ASP A 155 -8.01 -1.22 -14.04
N GLN A 156 -7.36 -0.82 -15.12
CA GLN A 156 -6.68 -1.76 -16.02
C GLN A 156 -5.55 -2.51 -15.31
N GLN A 157 -4.73 -1.82 -14.52
CA GLN A 157 -3.67 -2.47 -13.74
C GLN A 157 -4.24 -3.46 -12.72
N LEU A 158 -5.35 -3.13 -12.06
CA LEU A 158 -6.05 -4.05 -11.16
C LEU A 158 -6.54 -5.29 -11.91
N LEU A 159 -7.19 -5.11 -13.07
CA LEU A 159 -7.66 -6.19 -13.93
C LEU A 159 -6.52 -7.07 -14.46
N ASP A 160 -5.36 -6.47 -14.74
CA ASP A 160 -4.19 -7.19 -15.25
C ASP A 160 -3.54 -8.07 -14.16
N VAL A 161 -3.55 -7.64 -12.90
CA VAL A 161 -2.91 -8.41 -11.80
C VAL A 161 -3.81 -9.49 -11.21
N ILE A 162 -5.14 -9.32 -11.25
CA ILE A 162 -6.11 -10.26 -10.66
C ILE A 162 -5.93 -11.72 -11.11
N PRO A 163 -5.73 -12.02 -12.41
CA PRO A 163 -5.52 -13.40 -12.88
C PRO A 163 -4.27 -14.07 -12.31
N HIS A 164 -3.38 -13.31 -11.67
CA HIS A 164 -2.12 -13.79 -11.12
C HIS A 164 -2.16 -14.01 -9.60
N ILE A 165 -3.31 -13.82 -8.96
CA ILE A 165 -3.57 -14.07 -7.54
C ILE A 165 -3.93 -15.55 -7.37
N ASP A 166 -3.17 -16.26 -6.54
CA ASP A 166 -3.24 -17.72 -6.46
C ASP A 166 -4.40 -18.24 -5.58
N THR A 167 -4.84 -17.47 -4.58
CA THR A 167 -5.86 -17.92 -3.62
C THR A 167 -6.92 -16.86 -3.34
N GLY A 168 -8.17 -17.30 -3.13
CA GLY A 168 -9.25 -16.42 -2.67
C GLY A 168 -9.02 -15.89 -1.26
N GLU A 169 -8.26 -16.62 -0.43
CA GLU A 169 -7.90 -16.18 0.93
C GLU A 169 -7.02 -14.93 0.90
N ASP A 170 -5.98 -14.88 0.07
CA ASP A 170 -5.13 -13.70 -0.06
C ASP A 170 -5.92 -12.47 -0.49
N LEU A 171 -6.85 -12.64 -1.44
CA LEU A 171 -7.69 -11.55 -1.93
C LEU A 171 -8.66 -11.05 -0.86
N LEU A 172 -9.25 -11.98 -0.09
CA LEU A 172 -10.07 -11.63 1.07
C LEU A 172 -9.28 -10.86 2.12
N MET A 173 -8.04 -11.26 2.40
CA MET A 173 -7.19 -10.58 3.37
C MET A 173 -6.79 -9.19 2.91
N VAL A 174 -6.48 -8.99 1.63
CA VAL A 174 -6.27 -7.65 1.07
C VAL A 174 -7.53 -6.80 1.21
N ALA A 175 -8.70 -7.33 0.86
CA ALA A 175 -9.97 -6.62 0.99
C ALA A 175 -10.28 -6.23 2.44
N PHE A 176 -9.99 -7.11 3.41
CA PHE A 176 -10.20 -6.85 4.84
C PHE A 176 -9.30 -5.73 5.38
N ASN A 177 -8.09 -5.59 4.82
CA ASN A 177 -7.16 -4.53 5.21
C ASN A 177 -7.39 -3.22 4.45
N ALA A 178 -8.26 -3.22 3.43
CA ALA A 178 -8.55 -2.02 2.68
C ALA A 178 -9.53 -1.09 3.40
N GLU A 179 -9.34 0.21 3.19
CA GLU A 179 -10.24 1.24 3.73
C GLU A 179 -11.45 1.35 2.80
N LEU A 180 -12.52 0.64 3.14
CA LEU A 180 -13.75 0.52 2.34
C LEU A 180 -14.26 1.88 1.80
N ASP A 181 -14.17 2.96 2.58
CA ASP A 181 -14.60 4.30 2.15
C ASP A 181 -13.71 4.92 1.06
N THR A 182 -12.46 4.47 0.93
CA THR A 182 -11.51 4.96 -0.08
C THR A 182 -11.45 4.10 -1.34
N VAL A 183 -11.85 2.83 -1.26
CA VAL A 183 -11.71 1.86 -2.35
C VAL A 183 -13.01 1.15 -2.72
N ALA A 184 -14.18 1.61 -2.23
CA ALA A 184 -15.48 1.01 -2.56
C ALA A 184 -15.65 0.79 -4.06
N ASP A 185 -15.43 1.84 -4.86
CA ASP A 185 -15.56 1.79 -6.32
C ASP A 185 -14.54 0.84 -6.97
N ARG A 186 -13.40 0.60 -6.30
CA ARG A 186 -12.37 -0.34 -6.78
C ARG A 186 -12.79 -1.78 -6.56
N PHE A 187 -13.56 -2.07 -5.53
CA PHE A 187 -14.03 -3.44 -5.29
C PHE A 187 -14.96 -3.91 -6.40
N GLU A 188 -15.79 -3.04 -6.97
CA GLU A 188 -16.62 -3.41 -8.12
C GLU A 188 -15.77 -3.84 -9.32
N VAL A 189 -14.70 -3.08 -9.63
CA VAL A 189 -13.74 -3.41 -10.69
C VAL A 189 -13.04 -4.74 -10.40
N VAL A 190 -12.56 -4.93 -9.17
CA VAL A 190 -11.86 -6.15 -8.77
C VAL A 190 -12.80 -7.36 -8.88
N LEU A 191 -13.99 -7.28 -8.28
CA LEU A 191 -14.99 -8.34 -8.29
C LEU A 191 -15.42 -8.72 -9.71
N ALA A 192 -15.57 -7.74 -10.61
CA ALA A 192 -15.91 -7.98 -12.02
C ALA A 192 -14.81 -8.74 -12.78
N GLY A 193 -13.55 -8.62 -12.35
CA GLY A 193 -12.40 -9.31 -12.95
C GLY A 193 -12.10 -10.69 -12.35
N LEU A 194 -12.75 -11.09 -11.25
CA LEU A 194 -12.41 -12.33 -10.56
C LEU A 194 -12.88 -13.57 -11.33
N PRO A 195 -12.01 -14.60 -11.48
CA PRO A 195 -12.45 -15.91 -11.93
C PRO A 195 -13.44 -16.57 -10.96
N ASP A 196 -14.46 -17.26 -11.48
CA ASP A 196 -15.45 -18.02 -10.68
C ASP A 196 -14.87 -18.92 -9.58
N PRO A 197 -13.74 -19.65 -9.78
CA PRO A 197 -13.12 -20.43 -8.72
C PRO A 197 -12.69 -19.58 -7.53
N LEU A 198 -12.11 -18.41 -7.79
CA LEU A 198 -11.60 -17.50 -6.77
C LEU A 198 -12.74 -16.89 -5.96
N ILE A 199 -13.85 -16.54 -6.62
CA ILE A 199 -15.08 -16.09 -5.93
C ILE A 199 -15.60 -17.15 -4.96
N ARG A 200 -15.62 -18.43 -5.37
CA ARG A 200 -16.04 -19.53 -4.49
C ARG A 200 -15.12 -19.69 -3.30
N GLU A 201 -13.81 -19.59 -3.49
CA GLU A 201 -12.82 -19.65 -2.40
C GLU A 201 -12.99 -18.48 -1.42
N ILE A 202 -13.21 -17.25 -1.90
CA ILE A 202 -13.48 -16.08 -1.05
C ILE A 202 -14.71 -16.33 -0.18
N VAL A 203 -15.82 -16.79 -0.77
CA VAL A 203 -17.07 -17.07 -0.02
C VAL A 203 -16.86 -18.16 1.04
N GLN A 204 -16.08 -19.20 0.73
CA GLN A 204 -15.73 -20.26 1.69
C GLN A 204 -14.81 -19.74 2.80
N ALA A 205 -13.83 -18.92 2.45
CA ALA A 205 -12.89 -18.30 3.39
C ALA A 205 -13.61 -17.33 4.34
N MET A 206 -14.56 -16.54 3.84
CA MET A 206 -15.41 -15.64 4.64
C MET A 206 -16.21 -16.42 5.69
N HIS A 207 -16.87 -17.51 5.30
CA HIS A 207 -17.62 -18.36 6.24
C HIS A 207 -16.72 -18.96 7.34
N THR A 208 -15.42 -19.14 7.05
CA THR A 208 -14.45 -19.66 8.02
C THR A 208 -13.91 -18.53 8.92
N HIS A 209 -13.70 -17.33 8.37
CA HIS A 209 -13.14 -16.16 9.07
C HIS A 209 -14.16 -15.38 9.91
N ASP A 210 -15.46 -15.43 9.59
CA ASP A 210 -16.52 -14.80 10.41
C ASP A 210 -16.54 -15.37 11.84
N ARG A 211 -15.97 -16.57 12.04
CA ARG A 211 -15.78 -17.19 13.36
C ARG A 211 -14.68 -16.54 14.23
N PHE A 212 -13.84 -15.66 13.65
CA PHE A 212 -12.77 -14.95 14.38
C PHE A 212 -13.14 -13.50 14.72
N ALA A 213 -14.10 -12.89 14.03
CA ALA A 213 -14.59 -11.54 14.37
C ALA A 213 -15.45 -11.52 15.65
N GLU A 214 -15.92 -12.70 16.09
CA GLU A 214 -16.73 -12.89 17.30
C GLU A 214 -15.95 -13.33 18.56
N ALA A 215 -14.61 -13.40 18.51
CA ALA A 215 -13.74 -13.78 19.64
C ALA A 215 -12.90 -12.59 20.15
#